data_AF-A0A4Q9QQD5-F1
#
_entry.id   AF-A0A4Q9QQD5-F1
#
_cell.length_a   1.000
_cell.length_b   1.000
_cell.length_c   1.000
_cell.angle_alpha   90.00
_cell.angle_beta   90.00
_cell.angle_gamma   90.00
#
_symmetry.space_group_name_H-M   'P 1'
#
loop_
_entity.id
_entity.type
_entity.pdbx_description
1 polymer ?
#
loop_
_entity_poly.entity_id
_entity_poly.type
_entity_poly.pdbx_seq_one_letter_code
_entity_poly.pdbx_strand_id
1 'polypeptide(L)'
;MDEAKKQWNGFFTQIDVYEKKILITMQSSNLAPLFADLVRQCDSSYCFLIRVHPGFPLEKDEVYLELVRDCPNVFFDQPSCMPIQLIMEYVDVHITEWSGAVVDAYFEGVRSVVLSDMGLDYFSDFIACGLVFYAKNLDELKSYVCELQRFPSRGMDSQKR
;
A
#
# COMPACT_ATOMS: atom_id res chain seq x y z
N MET A 1 0.42 17.81 -12.40
CA MET A 1 0.19 16.36 -12.35
C MET A 1 0.81 15.66 -13.56
N ASP A 2 0.63 16.21 -14.77
CA ASP A 2 1.20 15.62 -16.00
C ASP A 2 2.72 15.46 -16.03
N GLU A 3 3.49 16.44 -15.53
CA GLU A 3 4.95 16.34 -15.58
C GLU A 3 5.52 15.29 -14.62
N ALA A 4 4.93 15.17 -13.43
CA ALA A 4 5.27 14.10 -12.48
C ALA A 4 4.89 12.72 -13.05
N LYS A 5 3.73 12.59 -13.71
CA LYS A 5 3.34 11.34 -14.38
C LYS A 5 4.34 10.94 -15.46
N LYS A 6 4.81 11.88 -16.30
CA LYS A 6 5.85 11.62 -17.30
C LYS A 6 7.15 11.13 -16.68
N GLN A 7 7.58 11.74 -15.57
CA GLN A 7 8.80 11.35 -14.86
C GLN A 7 8.76 9.87 -14.43
N TRP A 8 7.61 9.40 -13.95
CA TRP A 8 7.44 8.04 -13.40
C TRP A 8 6.86 7.02 -14.38
N ASN A 9 6.56 7.42 -15.62
CA ASN A 9 5.90 6.58 -16.62
C ASN A 9 6.64 5.26 -16.90
N GLY A 10 7.97 5.29 -16.92
CA GLY A 10 8.78 4.08 -17.08
C GLY A 10 8.57 3.08 -15.95
N PHE A 11 8.45 3.56 -14.71
CA PHE A 11 8.17 2.73 -13.55
C PHE A 11 6.72 2.19 -13.56
N PHE A 12 5.74 3.01 -13.93
CA PHE A 12 4.36 2.54 -14.09
C PHE A 12 4.24 1.45 -15.15
N THR A 13 4.91 1.63 -16.29
CA THR A 13 4.98 0.59 -17.34
C THR A 13 5.65 -0.68 -16.81
N GLN A 14 6.68 -0.56 -15.98
CA GLN A 14 7.36 -1.71 -15.37
C GLN A 14 6.44 -2.51 -14.45
N ILE A 15 5.60 -1.85 -13.66
CA ILE A 15 4.70 -2.54 -12.72
C ILE A 15 3.36 -2.95 -13.34
N ASP A 16 3.03 -2.48 -14.55
CA ASP A 16 1.75 -2.80 -15.21
C ASP A 16 1.60 -4.27 -15.61
N VAL A 17 2.68 -5.04 -15.60
CA VAL A 17 2.67 -6.48 -15.82
C VAL A 17 2.04 -7.27 -14.67
N TYR A 18 1.92 -6.67 -13.49
CA TYR A 18 1.37 -7.32 -12.31
C TYR A 18 -0.15 -7.13 -12.23
N GLU A 19 -0.86 -8.20 -11.85
CA GLU A 19 -2.31 -8.22 -11.75
C GLU A 19 -2.81 -7.40 -10.54
N LYS A 20 -2.03 -7.38 -9.45
CA LYS A 20 -2.36 -6.68 -8.21
C LYS A 20 -1.17 -5.88 -7.72
N LYS A 21 -1.37 -4.59 -7.45
CA LYS A 21 -0.33 -3.67 -6.96
C LYS A 21 -0.69 -3.22 -5.55
N ILE A 22 0.18 -3.50 -4.59
CA ILE A 22 -0.04 -3.24 -3.17
C ILE A 22 0.94 -2.17 -2.69
N LEU A 23 0.42 -1.07 -2.16
CA LEU A 23 1.24 -0.07 -1.48
C LEU A 23 1.32 -0.37 0.01
N ILE A 24 2.53 -0.54 0.53
CA ILE A 24 2.80 -0.65 1.96
C ILE A 24 3.42 0.67 2.41
N THR A 25 2.83 1.36 3.38
CA THR A 25 3.45 2.54 4.02
C THR A 25 3.97 2.19 5.41
N MET A 26 5.28 2.23 5.57
CA MET A 26 5.96 1.93 6.84
C MET A 26 5.88 3.13 7.79
N GLN A 27 5.86 2.86 9.10
CA GLN A 27 5.94 3.86 10.18
C GLN A 27 7.11 3.58 11.14
N SER A 28 8.08 2.79 10.68
CA SER A 28 9.23 2.31 11.45
C SER A 28 10.42 2.09 10.51
N SER A 29 11.60 1.90 11.09
CA SER A 29 12.83 1.62 10.33
C SER A 29 12.88 0.18 9.80
N ASN A 30 12.13 -0.74 10.41
CA ASN A 30 12.22 -2.17 10.14
C ASN A 30 10.92 -2.65 9.54
N LEU A 31 10.98 -3.60 8.63
CA LEU A 31 9.78 -4.13 8.00
C LEU A 31 8.99 -4.96 9.02
N ALA A 32 7.71 -4.65 9.23
CA ALA A 32 6.86 -5.44 10.11
C ALA A 32 6.82 -6.91 9.63
N PRO A 33 6.88 -7.91 10.52
CA PRO A 33 6.91 -9.33 10.13
C PRO A 33 5.75 -9.73 9.21
N LEU A 34 4.54 -9.21 9.48
CA LEU A 34 3.36 -9.48 8.64
C LEU A 34 3.52 -8.99 7.19
N PHE A 35 4.26 -7.89 6.95
CA PHE A 35 4.54 -7.45 5.59
C PHE A 35 5.48 -8.42 4.87
N ALA A 36 6.56 -8.84 5.54
CA ALA A 36 7.51 -9.79 4.97
C ALA A 36 6.82 -11.13 4.67
N ASP A 37 6.01 -11.63 5.60
CA ASP A 37 5.30 -12.90 5.43
C ASP A 37 4.24 -12.82 4.31
N LEU A 38 3.57 -11.68 4.16
CA LEU A 38 2.67 -11.45 3.03
C LEU A 38 3.42 -11.52 1.70
N VAL A 39 4.56 -10.81 1.58
CA VAL A 39 5.38 -10.81 0.37
C VAL A 39 5.85 -12.22 0.01
N ARG A 40 6.32 -13.00 1.00
CA ARG A 40 6.79 -14.37 0.80
C ARG A 40 5.71 -15.36 0.37
N GLN A 41 4.45 -15.12 0.76
CA GLN A 41 3.35 -16.05 0.51
C GLN A 41 2.44 -15.68 -0.67
N CYS A 42 2.50 -14.44 -1.15
CA CYS A 42 1.82 -14.05 -2.37
C CYS A 42 2.57 -14.59 -3.60
N ASP A 43 1.82 -14.96 -4.63
CA ASP A 43 2.41 -15.37 -5.89
C ASP A 43 2.98 -14.17 -6.68
N SER A 44 3.72 -14.47 -7.75
CA SER A 44 4.43 -13.48 -8.56
C SER A 44 3.52 -12.55 -9.39
N SER A 45 2.20 -12.74 -9.39
CA SER A 45 1.25 -11.81 -10.02
C SER A 45 1.04 -10.53 -9.20
N TYR A 46 1.44 -10.55 -7.92
CA TYR A 46 1.38 -9.39 -7.02
C TYR A 46 2.65 -8.55 -7.11
N CYS A 47 2.50 -7.24 -6.98
CA CYS A 47 3.58 -6.26 -6.87
C CYS A 47 3.50 -5.55 -5.52
N PHE A 48 4.62 -5.45 -4.83
CA PHE A 48 4.72 -4.80 -3.54
C PHE A 48 5.54 -3.51 -3.65
N LEU A 49 4.87 -2.39 -3.43
CA LEU A 49 5.46 -1.06 -3.43
C LEU A 49 5.62 -0.65 -1.97
N ILE A 50 6.83 -0.78 -1.42
CA ILE A 50 7.12 -0.50 -0.01
C ILE A 50 7.67 0.92 0.10
N ARG A 51 6.88 1.80 0.71
CA ARG A 51 7.22 3.20 0.95
C ARG A 51 7.74 3.37 2.37
N VAL A 52 9.01 3.77 2.48
CA VAL A 52 9.68 4.08 3.74
C VAL A 52 9.26 5.47 4.21
N HIS A 53 9.04 5.64 5.52
CA HIS A 53 8.73 6.94 6.09
C HIS A 53 9.96 7.86 6.07
N PRO A 54 9.85 9.14 5.64
CA PRO A 54 11.00 10.05 5.58
C PRO A 54 11.72 10.28 6.92
N GLY A 55 10.99 10.14 8.03
CA GLY A 55 11.52 10.28 9.39
C GLY A 55 12.15 9.01 9.99
N PHE A 56 12.04 7.86 9.31
CA PHE A 56 12.58 6.59 9.77
C PHE A 56 13.43 5.98 8.65
N PRO A 57 14.77 6.11 8.72
CA PRO A 57 15.62 5.50 7.70
C PRO A 57 15.41 3.98 7.72
N LEU A 58 15.29 3.39 6.52
CA LEU A 58 15.15 1.94 6.38
C LEU A 58 16.40 1.23 6.87
N GLU A 59 16.22 0.32 7.82
CA GLU A 59 17.25 -0.63 8.21
C GLU A 59 17.37 -1.72 7.13
N LYS A 60 18.58 -1.87 6.60
CA LYS A 60 18.91 -2.91 5.62
C LYS A 60 19.26 -4.22 6.31
N ASP A 61 18.32 -4.69 7.13
CA ASP A 61 18.43 -5.95 7.86
C ASP A 61 18.35 -7.17 6.93
N GLU A 62 18.47 -8.37 7.52
CA GLU A 62 18.42 -9.62 6.75
C GLU A 62 17.11 -9.79 5.98
N VAL A 63 15.99 -9.32 6.54
CA VAL A 63 14.67 -9.39 5.88
C VAL A 63 14.64 -8.49 4.65
N TYR A 64 15.10 -7.24 4.77
CA TYR A 64 15.21 -6.35 3.62
C TYR A 64 16.11 -6.95 2.53
N LEU A 65 17.29 -7.46 2.91
CA LEU A 65 18.26 -8.03 1.97
C LEU A 65 17.71 -9.27 1.27
N GLU A 66 16.98 -10.12 2.00
CA GLU A 66 16.26 -11.27 1.45
C GLU A 66 15.23 -10.82 0.41
N LEU A 67 14.33 -9.90 0.76
CA LEU A 67 13.27 -9.45 -0.14
C LEU A 67 13.82 -8.80 -1.41
N VAL A 68 14.85 -7.96 -1.31
CA VAL A 68 15.47 -7.32 -2.49
C VAL A 68 16.16 -8.34 -3.40
N ARG A 69 16.76 -9.38 -2.82
CA ARG A 69 17.48 -10.40 -3.59
C ARG A 69 16.54 -11.41 -4.24
N ASP A 70 15.53 -11.85 -3.50
CA ASP A 70 14.74 -13.04 -3.83
C ASP A 70 13.34 -12.70 -4.38
N CYS A 71 12.87 -11.45 -4.22
CA CYS A 71 11.55 -11.00 -4.66
C CYS A 71 11.63 -9.85 -5.68
N PRO A 72 11.71 -10.14 -7.00
CA PRO A 72 11.85 -9.10 -8.05
C PRO A 72 10.61 -8.21 -8.23
N ASN A 73 9.49 -8.60 -7.61
CA ASN A 73 8.22 -7.88 -7.56
C ASN A 73 8.09 -6.93 -6.36
N VAL A 74 9.19 -6.67 -5.64
CA VAL A 74 9.23 -5.78 -4.48
C VAL A 74 10.07 -4.55 -4.79
N PHE A 75 9.52 -3.37 -4.52
CA PHE A 75 10.16 -2.08 -4.80
C PHE A 75 10.19 -1.21 -3.54
N PHE A 76 11.36 -0.69 -3.16
CA PHE A 76 11.52 0.21 -2.02
C PHE A 76 11.82 1.65 -2.44
N ASP A 77 12.75 1.83 -3.38
CA ASP A 77 13.32 3.15 -3.68
C ASP A 77 12.33 4.04 -4.46
N GLN A 78 11.74 3.52 -5.54
CA GLN A 78 10.82 4.28 -6.38
C GLN A 78 9.56 4.72 -5.58
N PRO A 79 8.86 3.83 -4.85
CA PRO A 79 7.71 4.20 -4.02
C PRO A 79 8.02 5.25 -2.95
N SER A 80 9.24 5.24 -2.40
CA SER A 80 9.69 6.19 -1.39
C SER A 80 10.00 7.59 -1.97
N CYS A 81 10.38 7.66 -3.25
CA CYS A 81 10.70 8.91 -3.94
C CYS A 81 9.50 9.58 -4.63
N MET A 82 8.38 8.88 -4.79
CA MET A 82 7.18 9.41 -5.45
C MET A 82 6.31 10.28 -4.51
N PRO A 83 5.54 11.25 -5.05
CA PRO A 83 4.42 11.83 -4.32
C PRO A 83 3.38 10.76 -3.94
N ILE A 84 2.85 10.79 -2.73
CA ILE A 84 1.96 9.73 -2.24
C ILE A 84 0.65 9.66 -3.03
N GLN A 85 0.09 10.80 -3.41
CA GLN A 85 -1.13 10.86 -4.22
C GLN A 85 -0.90 10.20 -5.59
N LEU A 86 0.27 10.43 -6.20
CA LEU A 86 0.59 9.86 -7.49
C LEU A 86 0.66 8.34 -7.44
N ILE A 87 1.34 7.75 -6.46
CA ILE A 87 1.45 6.28 -6.36
C ILE A 87 0.11 5.63 -6.02
N MET A 88 -0.74 6.28 -5.23
CA MET A 88 -2.08 5.80 -4.89
C MET A 88 -2.99 5.64 -6.13
N GLU A 89 -2.78 6.42 -7.19
CA GLU A 89 -3.51 6.25 -8.47
C GLU A 89 -3.22 4.90 -9.15
N TYR A 90 -2.09 4.25 -8.86
CA TYR A 90 -1.60 3.06 -9.56
C TYR A 90 -1.62 1.78 -8.73
N VAL A 91 -2.20 1.80 -7.53
CA VAL A 91 -2.26 0.63 -6.63
C VAL A 91 -3.69 0.20 -6.34
N ASP A 92 -3.90 -1.06 -6.05
CA ASP A 92 -5.24 -1.62 -5.83
C ASP A 92 -5.62 -1.61 -4.36
N VAL A 93 -4.64 -1.83 -3.49
CA VAL A 93 -4.79 -1.94 -2.04
C VAL A 93 -3.65 -1.19 -1.35
N HIS A 94 -3.98 -0.51 -0.26
CA HIS A 94 -3.01 0.10 0.63
C HIS A 94 -2.95 -0.69 1.96
N ILE A 95 -1.77 -0.86 2.51
CA ILE A 95 -1.54 -1.53 3.80
C ILE A 95 -0.61 -0.66 4.65
N THR A 96 -0.90 -0.55 5.94
CA THR A 96 -0.02 0.12 6.89
C THR A 96 -0.19 -0.42 8.30
N GLU A 97 0.72 -0.10 9.21
CA GLU A 97 0.49 -0.32 10.64
C GLU A 97 -0.50 0.71 11.19
N TRP A 98 -0.26 2.00 10.91
CA TRP A 98 -1.07 3.12 11.41
C TRP A 98 -0.82 4.46 10.66
N SER A 99 -0.27 4.44 9.44
CA SER A 99 0.03 5.68 8.70
C SER A 99 -1.21 6.50 8.37
N GLY A 100 -1.10 7.83 8.48
CA GLY A 100 -2.11 8.78 8.01
C GLY A 100 -2.38 8.69 6.49
N ALA A 101 -1.51 8.01 5.73
CA ALA A 101 -1.71 7.68 4.32
C ALA A 101 -3.02 6.92 4.03
N VAL A 102 -3.66 6.34 5.05
CA VAL A 102 -5.02 5.79 4.95
C VAL A 102 -6.02 6.83 4.42
N VAL A 103 -5.87 8.10 4.80
CA VAL A 103 -6.74 9.18 4.34
C VAL A 103 -6.47 9.52 2.88
N ASP A 104 -5.19 9.60 2.47
CA ASP A 104 -4.81 9.78 1.07
C ASP A 104 -5.35 8.65 0.19
N ALA A 105 -5.20 7.39 0.64
CA ALA A 105 -5.73 6.21 -0.04
C ALA A 105 -7.25 6.32 -0.25
N TYR A 106 -7.99 6.72 0.79
CA TYR A 106 -9.44 6.91 0.70
C TYR A 106 -9.82 7.96 -0.37
N PHE A 107 -9.13 9.11 -0.40
CA PHE A 107 -9.42 10.15 -1.39
C PHE A 107 -9.13 9.71 -2.82
N GLU A 108 -8.13 8.86 -3.03
CA GLU A 108 -7.81 8.27 -4.32
C GLU A 108 -8.68 7.04 -4.65
N GLY A 109 -9.60 6.65 -3.78
CA GLY A 109 -10.47 5.49 -4.01
C GLY A 109 -9.76 4.15 -3.80
N VAL A 110 -8.68 4.11 -3.01
CA VAL A 110 -7.97 2.89 -2.60
C VAL A 110 -8.43 2.47 -1.20
N ARG A 111 -8.74 1.17 -1.03
CA ARG A 111 -9.07 0.60 0.28
C ARG A 111 -7.80 0.31 1.08
N SER A 112 -7.85 0.56 2.38
CA SER A 112 -6.72 0.35 3.28
C SER A 112 -6.94 -0.81 4.24
N VAL A 113 -5.87 -1.54 4.54
CA VAL A 113 -5.79 -2.50 5.65
C VAL A 113 -4.80 -1.97 6.69
N VAL A 114 -5.19 -1.96 7.96
CA VAL A 114 -4.35 -1.56 9.09
C VAL A 114 -4.00 -2.77 9.96
N LEU A 115 -2.76 -2.85 10.44
CA LEU A 115 -2.24 -4.05 11.11
C LEU A 115 -1.99 -3.91 12.61
N SER A 116 -1.93 -2.68 13.14
CA SER A 116 -1.61 -2.45 14.54
C SER A 116 -2.84 -2.02 15.34
N ASP A 117 -2.81 -2.25 16.66
CA ASP A 117 -3.86 -1.78 17.57
C ASP A 117 -3.99 -0.25 17.56
N MET A 118 -2.88 0.46 17.31
CA MET A 118 -2.89 1.90 17.10
C MET A 118 -3.65 2.29 15.83
N GLY A 119 -3.46 1.53 14.74
CA GLY A 119 -4.23 1.72 13.50
C GLY A 119 -5.72 1.42 13.70
N LEU A 120 -6.04 0.36 14.45
CA LEU A 120 -7.42 0.03 14.83
C LEU A 120 -8.09 1.19 15.59
N ASP A 121 -7.39 1.80 16.55
CA ASP A 121 -7.89 2.93 17.32
C ASP A 121 -8.06 4.20 16.47
N TYR A 122 -6.99 4.60 15.75
CA TYR A 122 -6.96 5.80 14.93
C TYR A 122 -8.00 5.82 13.81
N PHE A 123 -8.30 4.65 13.24
CA PHE A 123 -9.22 4.52 12.11
C PHE A 123 -10.53 3.81 12.48
N SER A 124 -10.87 3.75 13.76
CA SER A 124 -12.08 3.08 14.28
C SER A 124 -13.37 3.52 13.56
N ASP A 125 -13.55 4.82 13.30
CA ASP A 125 -14.70 5.34 12.55
C ASP A 125 -14.73 4.86 11.08
N PHE A 126 -13.56 4.84 10.43
CA PHE A 126 -13.43 4.35 9.05
C PHE A 126 -13.68 2.85 8.98
N ILE A 127 -13.23 2.10 9.98
CA ILE A 127 -13.48 0.65 10.11
C ILE A 127 -14.96 0.38 10.33
N ALA A 128 -15.62 1.13 11.23
CA ALA A 128 -17.06 1.01 11.47
C ALA A 128 -17.90 1.28 10.21
N CYS A 129 -17.41 2.13 9.30
CA CYS A 129 -18.04 2.42 8.02
C CYS A 129 -17.65 1.46 6.89
N GLY A 130 -16.80 0.45 7.14
CA GLY A 130 -16.31 -0.49 6.13
C GLY A 130 -15.37 0.14 5.09
N LEU A 131 -14.75 1.28 5.41
CA LEU A 131 -13.81 2.00 4.54
C LEU A 131 -12.37 1.51 4.71
N VAL A 132 -12.03 1.05 5.90
CA VAL A 132 -10.73 0.51 6.29
C VAL A 132 -10.95 -0.84 6.95
N PHE A 133 -10.02 -1.76 6.77
CA PHE A 133 -10.07 -3.11 7.34
C PHE A 133 -8.93 -3.26 8.34
N TYR A 134 -9.18 -3.95 9.45
CA TYR A 134 -8.14 -4.31 10.41
C TYR A 134 -7.81 -5.79 10.26
N ALA A 135 -6.54 -6.13 10.13
CA ALA A 135 -6.07 -7.50 10.07
C ALA A 135 -5.11 -7.76 11.23
N LYS A 136 -5.46 -8.68 12.12
CA LYS A 136 -4.62 -9.02 13.28
C LYS A 136 -3.56 -10.09 12.98
N ASN A 137 -3.69 -10.77 11.84
CA ASN A 137 -2.82 -11.88 11.44
C ASN A 137 -2.72 -11.96 9.92
N LEU A 138 -1.82 -12.84 9.46
CA LEU A 138 -1.51 -13.01 8.05
C LEU A 138 -2.69 -13.55 7.23
N ASP A 139 -3.51 -14.45 7.78
CA ASP A 139 -4.62 -15.05 7.04
C ASP A 139 -5.69 -14.00 6.72
N GLU A 140 -6.03 -13.17 7.70
CA GLU A 140 -6.93 -12.03 7.51
C GLU A 140 -6.35 -11.03 6.51
N LEU A 141 -5.06 -10.70 6.66
CA LEU A 141 -4.38 -9.79 5.75
C LEU A 141 -4.44 -10.29 4.30
N LYS A 142 -4.16 -11.57 4.08
CA LYS A 142 -4.24 -12.21 2.76
C LYS A 142 -5.66 -12.19 2.20
N SER A 143 -6.67 -12.52 3.01
CA SER A 143 -8.08 -12.47 2.60
C SER A 143 -8.44 -11.07 2.07
N TYR A 144 -8.10 -10.02 2.82
CA TYR A 144 -8.35 -8.64 2.40
C TYR A 144 -7.55 -8.28 1.14
N VAL A 145 -6.27 -8.59 1.08
CA VAL A 145 -5.44 -8.27 -0.09
C VAL A 145 -5.99 -8.92 -1.37
N CYS A 146 -6.45 -10.17 -1.29
CA CYS A 146 -7.05 -10.86 -2.42
C CYS A 146 -8.38 -10.24 -2.83
N GLU A 147 -9.29 -10.03 -1.87
CA GLU A 147 -10.69 -9.67 -2.14
C GLU A 147 -10.91 -8.19 -2.40
N LEU A 148 -10.15 -7.31 -1.71
CA LEU A 148 -10.38 -5.87 -1.77
C LEU A 148 -10.09 -5.35 -3.18
N GLN A 149 -11.09 -4.66 -3.72
CA GLN A 149 -10.94 -3.86 -4.93
C GLN A 149 -10.81 -2.38 -4.55
N ARG A 150 -10.47 -1.53 -5.51
CA ARG A 150 -10.64 -0.08 -5.36
C ARG A 150 -12.10 0.28 -5.11
N PHE A 151 -12.36 1.39 -4.43
CA PHE A 151 -13.71 1.92 -4.31
C PHE A 151 -14.29 2.12 -5.72
N PRO A 152 -15.58 1.82 -5.95
CA PRO A 152 -16.24 2.17 -7.20
C PRO A 152 -15.98 3.65 -7.46
N SER A 153 -15.59 4.00 -8.68
CA SER A 153 -15.49 5.40 -9.06
C SER A 153 -16.80 6.07 -8.69
N ARG A 154 -16.73 7.13 -7.87
CA ARG A 154 -17.90 7.96 -7.65
C ARG A 154 -18.25 8.50 -9.03
N GLY A 155 -19.33 7.99 -9.62
CA GLY A 155 -19.96 8.68 -10.74
C GLY A 155 -20.10 10.14 -10.32
N MET A 156 -19.77 11.06 -11.22
CA MET A 156 -20.08 12.48 -11.04
C MET A 156 -21.61 12.63 -11.00
N ASP A 157 -22.25 12.20 -9.91
CA ASP A 157 -23.51 12.75 -9.49
C ASP A 157 -23.19 14.15 -9.00
N SER A 158 -23.26 15.05 -9.98
CA SER A 158 -23.41 16.47 -9.86
C SER A 158 -24.45 16.80 -8.79
N GLN A 159 -24.02 16.85 -7.54
CA GLN A 159 -24.70 17.63 -6.51
C GLN A 159 -24.47 19.09 -6.84
N LYS A 160 -25.33 19.60 -7.73
CA LYS A 160 -25.81 20.98 -7.65
C LYS A 160 -26.22 21.22 -6.20
N ARG A 161 -25.44 22.04 -5.50
CA ARG A 161 -25.95 22.93 -4.46
C ARG A 161 -25.61 24.35 -4.90
#